data_AF-A0A251UTI7-F1
#
_entry.id   AF-A0A251UTI7-F1
#
_cell.length_a   1.000
_cell.length_b   1.000
_cell.length_c   1.000
_cell.angle_alpha   90.00
_cell.angle_beta   90.00
_cell.angle_gamma   90.00
#
_symmetry.space_group_name_H-M   'P 1'
#
loop_
_entity.id
_entity.type
_entity.pdbx_description
1 polymer ?
#
loop_
_entity_poly.entity_id
_entity_poly.type
_entity_poly.pdbx_seq_one_letter_code
_entity_poly.pdbx_strand_id
1 'polypeptide(L)'
;MSSIQKGFLITFVNIEFNHQRLLRSQGIEALHGLPSFRFETILDGLPPPENTNAPQDIPSLAKSVEETCWGPFRSLVTRVNASYAPVTCIVSDLLMGFTLAAAEELGIPVILLWTNGTGSLICYNQYTNLLEKS
;
A
#
# COMPACT_ATOMS: atom_id res chain seq x y z
N MET A 1 -33.74 -2.48 3.29
CA MET A 1 -32.86 -3.37 2.49
C MET A 1 -32.21 -2.52 1.42
N SER A 2 -30.97 -2.08 1.62
CA SER A 2 -30.22 -1.34 0.59
C SER A 2 -29.82 -2.31 -0.52
N SER A 3 -30.23 -2.05 -1.75
CA SER A 3 -29.77 -2.80 -2.92
C SER A 3 -28.24 -2.73 -3.00
N ILE A 4 -27.57 -3.88 -2.95
CA ILE A 4 -26.14 -3.94 -3.26
C ILE A 4 -26.02 -3.60 -4.75
N GLN A 5 -25.49 -2.42 -5.04
CA GLN A 5 -25.16 -2.02 -6.40
C GLN A 5 -24.04 -2.94 -6.90
N LYS A 6 -24.19 -3.52 -8.10
CA LYS A 6 -23.14 -4.33 -8.75
C LYS A 6 -21.88 -3.47 -8.89
N GLY A 7 -20.84 -3.75 -8.12
CA GLY A 7 -19.61 -2.95 -8.10
C GLY A 7 -18.56 -3.48 -7.15
N PHE A 8 -17.39 -2.84 -7.12
CA PHE A 8 -16.28 -3.18 -6.23
C PHE A 8 -16.34 -2.36 -4.94
N LEU A 9 -16.08 -3.01 -3.81
CA LEU A 9 -15.76 -2.33 -2.55
C LEU A 9 -14.25 -2.19 -2.46
N ILE A 10 -13.75 -0.96 -2.44
CA ILE A 10 -12.33 -0.65 -2.48
C ILE A 10 -11.91 -0.09 -1.13
N THR A 11 -10.91 -0.72 -0.52
CA THR A 11 -10.18 -0.18 0.62
C THR A 11 -8.79 0.22 0.12
N PHE A 12 -8.54 1.52 0.01
CA PHE A 12 -7.25 2.05 -0.36
C PHE A 12 -6.39 2.20 0.88
N VAL A 13 -5.26 1.51 0.91
CA VAL A 13 -4.38 1.48 2.09
C VAL A 13 -3.19 2.38 1.84
N ASN A 14 -3.03 3.39 2.69
CA ASN A 14 -1.85 4.24 2.72
C ASN A 14 -0.96 3.85 3.91
N ILE A 15 0.36 4.08 3.79
CA ILE A 15 1.15 4.32 5.00
C ILE A 15 0.73 5.67 5.61
N GLU A 16 0.75 5.78 6.93
CA GLU A 16 0.29 6.98 7.64
C GLU A 16 0.91 8.27 7.11
N PHE A 17 2.22 8.25 6.80
CA PHE A 17 2.92 9.40 6.22
C PHE A 17 2.27 9.90 4.91
N ASN A 18 1.95 8.99 3.99
CA ASN A 18 1.30 9.33 2.71
C ASN A 18 -0.15 9.80 2.91
N HIS A 19 -0.87 9.18 3.84
CA HIS A 19 -2.22 9.60 4.20
C HIS A 19 -2.25 11.05 4.71
N GLN A 20 -1.31 11.39 5.60
CA GLN A 20 -1.18 12.75 6.13
C GLN A 20 -0.76 13.75 5.05
N ARG A 21 0.07 13.36 4.08
CA ARG A 21 0.39 14.20 2.92
C ARG A 21 -0.83 14.46 2.02
N LEU A 22 -1.65 13.44 1.78
CA LEU A 22 -2.91 13.60 1.04
C LEU A 22 -3.81 14.63 1.74
N LEU A 23 -4.03 14.47 3.05
CA LEU A 23 -4.85 15.39 3.85
C LEU A 23 -4.33 16.82 3.83
N ARG A 24 -3.01 17.04 3.92
CA ARG A 24 -2.43 18.39 3.84
C ARG A 24 -2.64 19.03 2.48
N SER A 25 -2.59 18.24 1.40
CA SER A 25 -2.67 18.76 0.04
C SER A 25 -4.11 19.00 -0.44
N GLN A 26 -5.07 18.19 0.00
CA GLN A 26 -6.45 18.20 -0.52
C GLN A 26 -7.54 18.33 0.56
N GLY A 27 -7.17 18.38 1.84
CA GLY A 27 -8.11 18.47 2.96
C GLY A 27 -8.79 17.14 3.29
N ILE A 28 -9.65 17.15 4.32
CA ILE A 28 -10.36 15.96 4.81
C ILE A 28 -11.34 15.39 3.76
N GLU A 29 -11.88 16.24 2.90
CA GLU A 29 -12.78 15.83 1.82
C GLU A 29 -12.11 14.90 0.80
N ALA A 30 -10.78 14.88 0.73
CA ALA A 30 -10.04 13.91 -0.08
C ALA A 30 -10.30 12.46 0.35
N LEU A 31 -10.72 12.25 1.61
CA LEU A 31 -11.11 10.94 2.13
C LEU A 31 -12.58 10.62 1.90
N HIS A 32 -13.40 11.64 1.64
CA HIS A 32 -14.83 11.52 1.43
C HIS A 32 -15.12 11.30 -0.06
N GLY A 33 -15.06 10.04 -0.47
CA GLY A 33 -15.35 9.62 -1.83
C GLY A 33 -16.71 8.95 -2.00
N LEU A 34 -16.73 7.91 -2.82
CA LEU A 34 -17.90 7.06 -3.02
C LEU A 34 -18.16 6.18 -1.80
N PRO A 35 -19.42 5.79 -1.49
CA PRO A 35 -19.72 4.85 -0.40
C PRO A 35 -19.00 3.49 -0.53
N SER A 36 -18.61 3.12 -1.76
CA SER A 36 -17.87 1.91 -2.08
C SER A 36 -16.36 2.06 -2.02
N PHE A 37 -15.83 3.24 -1.67
CA PHE A 37 -14.41 3.54 -1.60
C PHE A 37 -14.08 4.10 -0.22
N ARG A 38 -13.04 3.56 0.43
CA ARG A 38 -12.56 4.07 1.73
C ARG A 38 -11.05 4.09 1.78
N PHE A 39 -10.53 4.95 2.64
CA PHE A 39 -9.12 4.95 3.00
C PHE A 39 -8.91 4.28 4.36
N GLU A 40 -7.87 3.49 4.47
CA GLU A 40 -7.34 2.97 5.73
C GLU A 40 -5.83 3.28 5.77
N THR A 41 -5.25 3.21 6.97
CA THR A 41 -3.81 3.42 7.15
C THR A 41 -3.13 2.26 7.85
N ILE A 42 -1.85 2.10 7.56
CA ILE A 42 -0.90 1.26 8.30
C ILE A 42 0.32 2.10 8.70
N LEU A 43 1.00 1.68 9.75
CA LEU A 43 2.29 2.25 10.14
C LEU A 43 3.40 1.61 9.31
N ASP A 44 4.38 2.42 8.91
CA ASP A 44 5.56 2.02 8.12
C ASP A 44 6.77 1.70 9.00
N GLY A 45 6.65 1.78 10.32
CA GLY A 45 7.69 1.47 11.30
C GLY A 45 8.72 2.58 11.51
N LEU A 46 8.64 3.69 10.76
CA LEU A 46 9.56 4.81 10.92
C LEU A 46 9.11 5.75 12.04
N PRO A 47 10.06 6.46 12.68
CA PRO A 47 9.71 7.55 13.59
C PRO A 47 8.98 8.67 12.83
N PRO A 48 8.18 9.49 13.53
CA PRO A 48 7.57 10.67 12.93
C PRO A 48 8.63 11.55 12.24
N PRO A 49 8.37 12.05 11.02
CA PRO A 49 9.34 12.85 10.30
C PRO A 49 9.52 14.21 10.98
N GLU A 50 10.76 14.71 11.02
CA GLU A 50 11.06 16.07 11.50
C GLU A 50 10.40 17.14 10.63
N ASN A 51 10.33 16.89 9.32
CA ASN A 51 9.67 17.75 8.36
C ASN A 51 8.63 16.96 7.54
N THR A 52 7.35 17.20 7.82
CA THR A 52 6.23 16.53 7.16
C THR A 52 6.05 16.91 5.69
N ASN A 53 6.76 17.92 5.20
CA ASN A 53 6.76 18.35 3.79
C ASN A 53 7.97 17.81 2.99
N ALA A 54 8.96 17.22 3.66
CA ALA A 54 10.10 16.60 2.99
C ALA A 54 9.76 15.15 2.57
N PRO A 55 10.36 14.62 1.48
CA PRO A 55 10.33 13.20 1.18
C PRO A 55 10.94 12.39 2.34
N GLN A 56 10.43 11.16 2.55
CA GLN A 56 11.09 10.21 3.44
C GLN A 56 12.42 9.75 2.83
N ASP A 57 13.38 9.40 3.68
CA ASP A 57 14.61 8.74 3.26
C ASP A 57 14.26 7.37 2.66
N ILE A 58 14.45 7.24 1.34
CA ILE A 58 13.96 6.09 0.58
C ILE A 58 14.62 4.77 1.03
N PRO A 59 15.94 4.69 1.25
CA PRO A 59 16.56 3.47 1.77
C PRO A 59 16.01 3.03 3.14
N SER A 60 15.88 3.97 4.08
CA SER A 60 15.31 3.67 5.40
C SER A 60 13.84 3.24 5.31
N LEU A 61 13.06 3.90 4.46
CA LEU A 61 11.66 3.53 4.23
C LEU A 61 11.53 2.14 3.62
N ALA A 62 12.30 1.82 2.58
CA ALA A 62 12.25 0.52 1.92
C ALA A 62 12.53 -0.61 2.93
N LYS A 63 13.59 -0.46 3.74
CA LYS A 63 13.92 -1.40 4.80
C LYS A 63 12.81 -1.52 5.84
N SER A 64 12.32 -0.39 6.35
CA SER A 64 11.29 -0.39 7.40
C SER A 64 9.98 -1.01 6.91
N VAL A 65 9.58 -0.74 5.67
CA VAL A 65 8.39 -1.32 5.05
C VAL A 65 8.51 -2.84 4.94
N GLU A 66 9.66 -3.35 4.51
CA GLU A 66 9.92 -4.79 4.41
C GLU A 66 9.87 -5.47 5.79
N GLU A 67 10.46 -4.85 6.81
CA GLU A 67 10.59 -5.44 8.15
C GLU A 67 9.31 -5.31 9.00
N THR A 68 8.50 -4.28 8.78
CA THR A 68 7.47 -3.89 9.76
C THR A 68 6.03 -3.88 9.23
N CYS A 69 5.79 -3.68 7.93
CA CYS A 69 4.43 -3.47 7.41
C CYS A 69 3.59 -4.75 7.35
N TRP A 70 4.21 -5.93 7.30
CA TRP A 70 3.49 -7.20 7.17
C TRP A 70 2.42 -7.40 8.26
N GLY A 71 2.81 -7.23 9.53
CA GLY A 71 1.92 -7.43 10.68
C GLY A 71 0.73 -6.46 10.69
N PRO A 72 0.97 -5.14 10.65
CA PRO A 72 -0.08 -4.13 10.54
C PRO A 72 -1.02 -4.35 9.34
N PHE A 73 -0.48 -4.70 8.18
CA PHE A 73 -1.27 -4.98 6.98
C PHE A 73 -2.18 -6.19 7.16
N ARG A 74 -1.64 -7.29 7.71
CA ARG A 74 -2.43 -8.49 8.02
C ARG A 74 -3.58 -8.17 8.99
N SER A 75 -3.30 -7.45 10.07
CA SER A 75 -4.32 -7.01 11.03
C SER A 75 -5.39 -6.12 10.38
N LEU A 76 -4.99 -5.24 9.46
CA LEU A 76 -5.93 -4.43 8.68
C LEU A 76 -6.84 -5.31 7.81
N VAL A 77 -6.30 -6.28 7.06
CA VAL A 77 -7.12 -7.18 6.23
C VAL A 77 -8.12 -7.97 7.10
N THR A 78 -7.69 -8.49 8.25
CA THR A 78 -8.61 -9.15 9.20
C THR A 78 -9.73 -8.22 9.66
N ARG A 79 -9.42 -6.97 10.00
CA ARG A 79 -10.41 -5.96 10.41
C ARG A 79 -11.39 -5.64 9.27
N VAL A 80 -10.89 -5.49 8.04
CA VAL A 80 -11.72 -5.21 6.86
C VAL A 80 -12.68 -6.36 6.59
N ASN A 81 -12.20 -7.60 6.65
CA ASN A 81 -13.04 -8.80 6.49
C ASN A 81 -14.16 -8.88 7.52
N ALA A 82 -13.89 -8.50 8.77
CA ALA A 82 -14.87 -8.56 9.85
C ALA A 82 -15.87 -7.39 9.83
N SER A 83 -15.44 -6.20 9.40
CA SER A 83 -16.23 -4.97 9.56
C SER A 83 -17.02 -4.59 8.30
N TYR A 84 -16.58 -5.04 7.13
CA TYR A 84 -17.13 -4.57 5.85
C TYR A 84 -17.52 -5.74 4.95
N ALA A 85 -16.56 -6.32 4.25
CA ALA A 85 -16.78 -7.42 3.32
C ALA A 85 -15.48 -8.23 3.21
N PRO A 86 -15.57 -9.53 2.91
CA PRO A 86 -14.39 -10.34 2.62
C PRO A 86 -13.57 -9.72 1.49
N VAL A 87 -12.27 -9.54 1.73
CA VAL A 87 -11.29 -9.14 0.73
C VAL A 87 -11.10 -10.31 -0.23
N THR A 88 -11.39 -10.07 -1.50
CA THR A 88 -11.31 -11.08 -2.57
C THR A 88 -10.09 -10.89 -3.47
N CYS A 89 -9.41 -9.75 -3.39
CA CYS A 89 -8.22 -9.44 -4.17
C CYS A 89 -7.43 -8.31 -3.50
N ILE A 90 -6.11 -8.37 -3.61
CA ILE A 90 -5.18 -7.30 -3.24
C ILE A 90 -4.57 -6.76 -4.54
N VAL A 91 -4.56 -5.44 -4.70
CA VAL A 91 -3.77 -4.76 -5.74
C VAL A 91 -2.69 -3.96 -5.02
N SER A 92 -1.43 -4.22 -5.34
CA SER A 92 -0.30 -3.68 -4.57
C SER A 92 0.80 -3.14 -5.47
N ASP A 93 1.46 -2.08 -5.03
CA ASP A 93 2.68 -1.59 -5.69
C ASP A 93 3.79 -2.65 -5.57
N LEU A 94 4.57 -2.84 -6.63
CA LEU A 94 5.63 -3.85 -6.70
C LEU A 94 6.67 -3.68 -5.58
N LEU A 95 6.90 -2.45 -5.10
CA LEU A 95 7.85 -2.17 -4.01
C LEU A 95 7.27 -2.48 -2.63
N MET A 96 5.96 -2.75 -2.52
CA MET A 96 5.29 -3.12 -1.26
C MET A 96 5.30 -4.65 -1.07
N GLY A 97 6.49 -5.26 -1.14
CA GLY A 97 6.67 -6.72 -1.18
C GLY A 97 6.02 -7.49 -0.03
N PHE A 98 5.87 -6.88 1.15
CA PHE A 98 5.18 -7.48 2.30
C PHE A 98 3.73 -7.90 2.00
N THR A 99 3.07 -7.26 1.03
CA THR A 99 1.70 -7.60 0.62
C THR A 99 1.62 -8.94 -0.09
N LEU A 100 2.68 -9.38 -0.78
CA LEU A 100 2.75 -10.69 -1.41
C LEU A 100 2.75 -11.80 -0.35
N ALA A 101 3.61 -11.67 0.66
CA ALA A 101 3.67 -12.63 1.77
C ALA A 101 2.34 -12.68 2.55
N ALA A 102 1.71 -11.53 2.80
CA ALA A 102 0.40 -11.49 3.45
C ALA A 102 -0.71 -12.11 2.58
N ALA A 103 -0.69 -11.87 1.26
CA ALA A 103 -1.65 -12.44 0.32
C ALA A 103 -1.55 -13.98 0.26
N GLU A 104 -0.33 -14.51 0.22
CA GLU A 104 -0.06 -15.95 0.26
C GLU A 104 -0.58 -16.58 1.55
N GLU A 105 -0.25 -16.00 2.71
CA GLU A 105 -0.71 -16.51 4.01
C GLU A 105 -2.24 -16.51 4.13
N LEU A 106 -2.89 -15.47 3.61
CA LEU A 106 -4.34 -15.30 3.70
C LEU A 106 -5.11 -16.02 2.58
N GLY A 107 -4.42 -16.62 1.61
CA GLY A 107 -5.04 -17.25 0.45
C GLY A 107 -5.80 -16.27 -0.45
N ILE A 108 -5.36 -15.01 -0.52
CA ILE A 108 -6.00 -13.95 -1.30
C ILE A 108 -5.20 -13.70 -2.59
N PRO A 109 -5.83 -13.66 -3.77
CA PRO A 109 -5.14 -13.28 -5.01
C PRO A 109 -4.52 -11.87 -4.93
N VAL A 110 -3.28 -11.72 -5.39
CA VAL A 110 -2.59 -10.44 -5.46
C VAL A 110 -2.20 -10.08 -6.90
N ILE A 111 -2.44 -8.82 -7.27
CA ILE A 111 -2.01 -8.21 -8.53
C ILE A 111 -0.95 -7.16 -8.19
N LEU A 112 0.24 -7.32 -8.75
CA LEU A 112 1.35 -6.38 -8.55
C LEU A 112 1.33 -5.31 -9.65
N LEU A 113 1.42 -4.05 -9.23
CA LEU A 113 1.40 -2.87 -10.07
C LEU A 113 2.77 -2.20 -10.05
N TRP A 114 3.32 -1.95 -11.23
CA TRP A 114 4.48 -1.09 -11.38
C TRP A 114 4.01 0.32 -11.73
N THR A 115 4.17 1.25 -10.79
CA THR A 115 3.73 2.65 -10.94
C THR A 115 4.68 3.50 -11.77
N ASN A 116 5.92 3.03 -11.98
CA ASN A 116 6.91 3.73 -12.79
C ASN A 116 6.87 3.29 -14.27
N GLY A 117 7.71 3.90 -15.11
CA GLY A 117 7.79 3.56 -16.55
C GLY A 117 8.36 2.15 -16.80
N THR A 118 7.99 1.53 -17.92
CA THR A 118 8.48 0.19 -18.32
C THR A 118 10.00 0.09 -18.38
N GLY A 119 10.69 1.16 -18.83
CA GLY A 119 12.16 1.20 -18.84
C GLY A 119 12.78 1.02 -17.46
N SER A 120 12.19 1.64 -16.43
CA SER A 120 12.68 1.49 -15.05
C SER A 120 12.46 0.09 -14.48
N LEU A 121 11.40 -0.62 -14.91
CA LEU A 121 11.18 -2.02 -14.55
C LEU A 121 12.28 -2.93 -15.12
N ILE A 122 12.70 -2.69 -16.37
CA ILE A 122 13.79 -3.42 -17.00
C ILE A 122 15.10 -3.18 -16.24
N CYS A 123 15.39 -1.93 -15.89
CA CYS A 123 16.57 -1.60 -15.09
C CYS A 123 16.54 -2.31 -13.73
N TYR A 124 15.39 -2.34 -13.04
CA TYR A 124 15.24 -3.06 -11.78
C TYR A 124 15.51 -4.56 -11.95
N ASN A 125 14.90 -5.19 -12.97
CA ASN A 125 15.08 -6.61 -13.25
C ASN A 125 16.53 -6.97 -13.66
N GLN A 126 17.26 -6.03 -14.25
CA GLN A 126 18.65 -6.23 -14.68
C GLN A 126 19.68 -5.74 -13.65
N TYR A 127 19.26 -5.23 -12.49
CA TYR A 127 20.15 -4.57 -11.54
C TYR A 127 21.37 -5.43 -11.16
N THR A 128 21.17 -6.70 -10.82
CA THR A 128 22.27 -7.62 -10.47
C THR A 128 23.25 -7.80 -11.62
N ASN A 129 22.75 -8.01 -12.84
CA ASN A 129 23.59 -8.13 -14.05
C ASN A 129 24.37 -6.85 -14.37
N LEU A 130 23.84 -5.68 -14.01
CA LEU A 130 24.51 -4.39 -14.20
C LEU A 130 25.63 -4.20 -13.17
N LEU A 131 25.42 -4.62 -11.92
CA LEU A 131 26.46 -4.58 -10.88
C LEU A 131 27.63 -5.52 -11.16
N GLU A 132 27.37 -6.70 -11.72
CA GLU A 132 28.43 -7.67 -12.05
C GLU A 132 29.33 -7.21 -13.21
N LYS A 133 28.88 -6.22 -14.00
CA LYS A 133 29.58 -5.72 -15.20
C LYS A 133 30.21 -4.33 -15.01
N SER A 134 30.09 -3.73 -13.83
CA SER A 134 30.71 -2.45 -13.45
C SER A 134 32.03 -2.67 -12.72
#